data_AF-A0A972SFN3-F1
#
_entry.id   AF-A0A972SFN3-F1
#
_cell.length_a   1.000
_cell.length_b   1.000
_cell.length_c   1.000
_cell.angle_alpha   90.00
_cell.angle_beta   90.00
_cell.angle_gamma   90.00
#
_symmetry.space_group_name_H-M   'P 1'
#
loop_
_entity.id
_entity.type
_entity.pdbx_description
1 polymer ?
#
loop_
_entity_poly.entity_id
_entity_poly.type
_entity_poly.pdbx_seq_one_letter_code
_entity_poly.pdbx_strand_id
1 'polypeptide(L)' 'MIVGKFPYSRPRRLRKSEPIRRLVRETTLSVDDLIYPLFVRYGENIVEEVPS' A
#
# COMPACT_ATOMS: atom_id res chain seq x y z
N MET A 1 15.43 22.14 -11.21
CA MET A 1 16.30 21.01 -10.85
C MET A 1 16.34 20.06 -12.04
N ILE A 2 17.42 20.07 -12.82
CA ILE A 2 17.47 19.33 -14.10
C ILE A 2 17.66 17.84 -13.79
N VAL A 3 16.58 17.06 -13.93
CA VAL A 3 16.67 15.61 -14.08
C VAL A 3 17.49 15.38 -15.36
N GLY A 4 18.70 14.80 -15.22
CA GLY A 4 19.68 14.73 -16.31
C GLY A 4 19.13 14.14 -17.62
N LYS A 5 19.69 14.54 -18.77
CA LYS A 5 19.29 14.00 -20.08
C LYS A 5 19.69 12.52 -20.17
N PHE A 6 18.89 11.71 -20.86
CA PHE A 6 19.33 10.38 -21.27
C PHE A 6 20.64 10.48 -22.08
N PRO A 7 21.65 9.63 -21.86
CA PRO A 7 21.65 8.38 -21.09
C PRO A 7 22.08 8.52 -19.62
N TYR A 8 22.35 9.73 -19.14
CA TYR A 8 22.93 10.00 -17.82
C TYR A 8 21.92 9.81 -16.69
N SER A 9 20.70 10.34 -16.83
CA SER A 9 19.57 9.97 -15.97
C SER A 9 18.75 8.85 -16.59
N ARG A 10 18.63 7.75 -15.86
CA ARG A 10 17.82 6.58 -16.25
C ARG A 10 17.04 6.10 -15.03
N PRO A 11 15.79 6.57 -14.83
CA PRO A 11 14.96 6.17 -13.69
C PRO A 11 14.78 4.65 -13.57
N ARG A 12 14.85 3.93 -14.71
CA ARG A 12 14.82 2.47 -14.75
C ARG A 12 15.95 1.79 -13.94
N ARG A 13 17.08 2.47 -13.67
CA ARG A 13 18.17 1.93 -12.83
C ARG A 13 17.67 1.58 -11.42
N LEU A 14 16.81 2.42 -10.84
CA LEU A 14 16.21 2.19 -9.53
C LEU A 14 15.11 1.11 -9.55
N ARG A 15 14.70 0.65 -10.74
CA ARG A 15 13.66 -0.37 -10.91
C ARG A 15 14.20 -1.74 -11.31
N LYS A 16 15.54 -1.89 -11.40
CA LYS A 16 16.21 -3.09 -11.95
C LYS A 16 15.96 -4.36 -11.13
N SER A 17 15.97 -4.28 -9.81
CA SER A 17 15.79 -5.44 -8.93
C SER A 17 14.85 -5.11 -7.78
N GLU A 18 14.29 -6.16 -7.19
CA GLU A 18 13.40 -6.04 -6.04
C GLU A 18 14.07 -5.35 -4.83
N PRO A 19 15.32 -5.67 -4.46
CA PRO A 19 15.99 -4.99 -3.33
C PRO A 19 16.16 -3.49 -3.55
N ILE A 20 16.53 -3.06 -4.76
CA ILE A 20 16.69 -1.62 -5.07
C ILE A 20 15.34 -0.91 -5.00
N ARG A 21 14.28 -1.52 -5.54
CA ARG A 21 12.92 -0.95 -5.46
C ARG A 21 12.42 -0.85 -4.02
N ARG A 22 12.80 -1.80 -3.16
CA ARG A 22 12.46 -1.77 -1.73
C ARG A 22 13.15 -0.62 -1.01
N LEU A 23 14.43 -0.36 -1.31
CA LEU A 23 15.20 0.73 -0.71
C LEU A 23 14.67 2.13 -1.05
N VAL A 24 14.14 2.33 -2.26
CA VAL A 24 13.67 3.64 -2.73
C VAL A 24 12.15 3.82 -2.66
N ARG A 25 11.43 2.90 -2.01
CA ARG A 25 9.96 2.94 -1.92
C ARG A 25 9.53 4.08 -0.98
N GLU A 26 8.63 4.93 -1.45
CA GLU A 26 8.13 6.07 -0.68
C GLU A 26 6.93 5.72 0.21
N THR A 27 6.06 4.81 -0.24
CA THR A 27 4.83 4.44 0.47
C THR A 27 4.88 3.01 0.98
N THR A 28 4.55 2.81 2.25
CA THR A 28 4.38 1.50 2.87
C THR A 28 2.99 1.39 3.47
N LEU A 29 2.48 0.16 3.57
CA LEU A 29 1.23 -0.16 4.25
C LEU A 29 1.55 -1.25 5.28
N SER A 30 1.02 -1.07 6.48
CA SER A 30 1.19 -1.95 7.64
C SER A 30 -0.16 -2.21 8.32
N VAL A 31 -0.19 -3.11 9.30
CA VAL A 31 -1.40 -3.38 10.10
C VAL A 31 -1.82 -2.14 10.89
N ASP A 32 -0.88 -1.27 11.24
CA ASP A 32 -1.13 -0.02 11.99
C ASP A 32 -1.97 0.99 11.17
N ASP A 33 -2.01 0.83 9.85
CA ASP A 33 -2.78 1.68 8.94
C ASP A 33 -4.21 1.19 8.72
N LEU A 34 -4.58 0.03 9.28
CA LEU A 34 -5.87 -0.63 9.02
C LEU A 34 -6.90 -0.34 10.12
N ILE A 35 -8.12 -0.02 9.69
CA ILE A 35 -9.29 0.08 10.57
C ILE A 35 -10.30 -0.98 10.12
N TYR A 36 -10.75 -1.82 11.06
CA TYR A 36 -11.75 -2.84 10.81
C TYR A 36 -13.12 -2.41 11.36
N PRO A 37 -13.99 -1.80 10.54
CA PRO A 37 -15.31 -1.41 10.99
C PRO A 37 -16.17 -2.65 11.24
N LEU A 38 -16.92 -2.62 12.34
CA LEU A 38 -17.80 -3.72 12.76
C LEU A 38 -19.24 -3.23 12.84
N PHE A 39 -20.15 -4.06 12.35
CA PHE A 39 -21.59 -3.87 12.57
C PHE A 39 -22.00 -4.62 13.83
N VAL A 40 -22.67 -3.92 14.75
CA VAL A 40 -23.14 -4.47 16.03
C VAL A 40 -24.64 -4.28 16.17
N ARG A 41 -25.32 -5.31 16.70
CA ARG A 41 -26.74 -5.25 17.04
C ARG A 41 -27.02 -5.93 18.36
N TYR A 42 -28.09 -5.52 19.03
CA TYR A 42 -28.52 -6.13 20.29
C TYR A 42 -29.03 -7.57 20.09
N GLY A 43 -28.70 -8.45 21.04
CA GLY A 43 -29.14 -9.85 21.08
C GLY A 43 -27.97 -10.84 21.16
N GLU A 44 -28.27 -12.13 21.31
CA GLU A 44 -27.26 -13.20 21.51
C GLU A 44 -27.19 -14.18 20.32
N ASN A 45 -25.97 -14.57 19.93
CA ASN A 45 -25.70 -15.53 18.84
C ASN A 45 -26.32 -15.16 17.51
N ILE A 46 -26.33 -13.87 17.20
CA ILE A 46 -27.00 -13.35 16.03
C ILE A 46 -26.01 -12.94 14.96
N VAL A 47 -26.12 -13.55 13.78
CA VAL A 47 -25.33 -13.25 12.59
C VAL A 47 -26.29 -12.96 11.44
N GLU A 48 -26.12 -11.81 10.80
CA GLU A 48 -26.92 -11.41 9.64
C GLU A 48 -26.00 -10.98 8.51
N GLU A 49 -26.36 -11.40 7.29
CA GLU A 49 -25.76 -10.92 6.07
C GLU A 49 -26.18 -9.46 5.82
N VAL A 50 -25.23 -8.62 5.44
CA VAL A 50 -25.50 -7.23 5.06
C VAL A 50 -25.69 -7.19 3.54
N PRO A 51 -26.92 -7.02 3.03
CA PRO A 51 -27.13 -6.82 1.60
C PRO A 51 -26.59 -5.45 1.16
N SER A 52 -26.11 -5.37 -0.08
CA SER A 52 -25.56 -4.16 -0.69
C SER A 52 -26.62 -3.23 -1.27
#